data_AF-A0A7C4GM47-F1
#
_entry.id   AF-A0A7C4GM47-F1
#
_cell.length_a   1.000
_cell.length_b   1.000
_cell.length_c   1.000
_cell.angle_alpha   90.00
_cell.angle_beta   90.00
_cell.angle_gamma   90.00
#
_symmetry.space_group_name_H-M   'P 1'
#
loop_
_entity.id
_entity.type
_entity.pdbx_description
1 polymer ?
#
loop_
_entity_poly.entity_id
_entity_poly.type
_entity_poly.pdbx_seq_one_letter_code
_entity_poly.pdbx_strand_id
1 'polypeptide(L)'
;MRDKNSLETLIREIPKAELHLHIEGTLEPQMMIEIARRNSIQPKYGSVEEARKAYNFRNLQDFLDVYYEGVKVLQKEQDFYDLTWA
;
A
#
# COMPACT_ATOMS: atom_id res chain seq x y z
N MET A 1 31.67 -15.59 -10.97
CA MET A 1 30.29 -15.45 -10.44
C MET A 1 30.12 -14.00 -10.04
N ARG A 2 29.13 -13.26 -10.55
CA ARG A 2 28.87 -11.90 -10.07
C ARG A 2 28.29 -11.99 -8.67
N ASP A 3 28.90 -11.28 -7.74
CA ASP A 3 28.48 -11.25 -6.35
C ASP A 3 27.06 -10.65 -6.27
N LYS A 4 26.06 -11.43 -5.87
CA LYS A 4 24.64 -10.99 -5.89
C LYS A 4 24.43 -9.72 -5.06
N ASN A 5 25.22 -9.55 -4.00
CA ASN A 5 25.22 -8.35 -3.16
C ASN A 5 25.60 -7.09 -3.95
N SER A 6 26.47 -7.20 -4.96
CA SER A 6 26.91 -6.03 -5.75
C SER A 6 25.80 -5.44 -6.64
N LEU A 7 24.90 -6.27 -7.16
CA LEU A 7 23.81 -5.79 -8.02
C LEU A 7 22.67 -5.18 -7.22
N GLU A 8 22.30 -5.76 -6.07
CA GLU A 8 21.27 -5.19 -5.21
C GLU A 8 21.70 -3.81 -4.67
N THR A 9 22.94 -3.70 -4.18
CA THR A 9 23.50 -2.42 -3.73
C THR A 9 23.47 -1.39 -4.85
N LEU A 10 23.92 -1.76 -6.05
CA LEU A 10 23.85 -0.87 -7.21
C LEU A 10 22.41 -0.40 -7.46
N ILE A 11 21.43 -1.31 -7.57
CA ILE A 11 20.01 -0.97 -7.81
C ILE A 11 19.47 0.00 -6.75
N ARG A 12 19.80 -0.21 -5.47
CA ARG A 12 19.35 0.67 -4.38
C ARG A 12 19.97 2.06 -4.47
N GLU A 13 21.25 2.17 -4.81
CA GLU A 13 22.01 3.43 -4.79
C GLU A 13 21.81 4.32 -6.03
N ILE A 14 21.36 3.79 -7.17
CA ILE A 14 21.13 4.62 -8.37
C ILE A 14 20.08 5.70 -8.05
N PRO A 15 20.29 6.98 -8.39
CA PRO A 15 19.25 7.99 -8.33
C PRO A 15 18.07 7.62 -9.22
N LYS A 16 16.84 7.78 -8.72
CA LYS A 16 15.61 7.40 -9.42
C LYS A 16 14.62 8.55 -9.39
N ALA A 17 13.87 8.68 -10.47
CA ALA A 17 12.63 9.43 -10.50
C ALA A 17 11.50 8.44 -10.78
N GLU A 18 10.45 8.45 -9.97
CA GLU A 18 9.26 7.64 -10.18
C GLU A 18 8.19 8.52 -10.84
N LEU A 19 7.81 8.19 -12.08
CA LEU A 19 6.92 9.01 -12.91
C LEU A 19 5.51 8.44 -13.02
N HIS A 20 5.30 7.23 -12.51
CA HIS A 20 4.01 6.56 -12.46
C HIS A 20 3.86 5.92 -11.08
N LEU A 21 3.12 6.59 -10.21
CA LEU A 21 2.73 6.09 -8.90
C LEU A 21 1.30 6.55 -8.63
N HIS A 22 0.49 5.67 -8.05
CA HIS A 22 -0.78 6.03 -7.45
C HIS A 22 -0.54 6.13 -5.94
N ILE A 23 -0.77 7.30 -5.32
CA ILE A 23 -0.49 7.51 -3.89
C ILE A 23 -1.35 6.59 -3.03
N GLU A 24 -2.61 6.42 -3.40
CA GLU A 24 -3.50 5.44 -2.78
C GLU A 24 -3.02 3.99 -2.92
N GLY A 25 -2.19 3.71 -3.93
CA GLY A 25 -1.54 2.43 -4.14
C GLY A 25 -0.39 2.16 -3.16
N THR A 26 0.06 3.15 -2.38
CA THR A 26 1.05 2.99 -1.30
C THR A 26 0.40 2.66 0.05
N LEU A 27 -0.94 2.57 0.10
CA LEU A 27 -1.68 2.26 1.32
C LEU A 27 -1.43 0.82 1.77
N GLU A 28 -0.47 0.65 2.69
CA GLU A 28 -0.14 -0.65 3.28
C GLU A 28 -1.27 -1.19 4.17
N PRO A 29 -1.48 -2.52 4.25
CA PRO A 29 -2.51 -3.13 5.09
C PRO A 29 -2.49 -2.71 6.57
N GLN A 30 -1.29 -2.54 7.14
CA GLN A 30 -1.10 -2.07 8.51
C GLN A 30 -1.67 -0.66 8.69
N MET A 31 -1.27 0.26 7.81
CA MET A 31 -1.74 1.65 7.83
C MET A 31 -3.26 1.73 7.62
N MET A 32 -3.80 0.95 6.67
CA MET A 32 -5.24 0.90 6.42
C MET A 32 -6.03 0.55 7.70
N ILE A 33 -5.58 -0.44 8.46
CA ILE A 33 -6.24 -0.86 9.71
C ILE A 33 -6.09 0.18 10.82
N GLU A 34 -4.94 0.84 10.91
CA GLU A 34 -4.71 1.94 11.87
C GLU A 34 -5.62 3.13 11.59
N ILE A 35 -5.71 3.55 10.33
CA ILE A 35 -6.61 4.63 9.88
C ILE A 35 -8.07 4.23 10.10
N ALA A 36 -8.46 3.00 9.76
CA ALA A 36 -9.82 2.51 9.99
C ALA A 36 -10.21 2.59 11.47
N ARG A 37 -9.32 2.15 12.37
CA ARG A 37 -9.52 2.25 13.83
C ARG A 37 -9.64 3.70 14.27
N ARG A 38 -8.74 4.58 13.80
CA ARG A 38 -8.77 6.03 14.11
C ARG A 38 -10.09 6.68 13.67
N ASN A 39 -10.63 6.26 12.54
CA ASN A 39 -11.86 6.80 11.98
C ASN A 39 -13.13 6.07 12.42
N SER A 40 -13.01 5.06 13.29
CA SER A 40 -14.15 4.22 13.71
C SER A 40 -14.90 3.59 12.53
N ILE A 41 -14.18 3.24 11.47
CA ILE A 41 -14.68 2.52 10.29
C ILE A 41 -14.37 1.05 10.49
N GLN A 42 -15.34 0.18 10.25
CA GLN A 42 -15.09 -1.26 10.22
C GLN A 42 -14.49 -1.63 8.85
N PRO A 43 -13.22 -2.03 8.77
CA PRO A 43 -12.63 -2.46 7.51
C PRO A 43 -13.22 -3.80 7.07
N LYS A 44 -13.24 -4.04 5.76
CA LYS A 44 -13.67 -5.33 5.17
C LYS A 44 -12.82 -6.51 5.65
N TYR A 45 -11.55 -6.26 5.96
CA TYR A 45 -10.58 -7.24 6.44
C TYR A 45 -10.36 -7.04 7.95
N GLY A 46 -10.54 -8.08 8.75
CA GLY A 46 -10.46 -7.99 10.22
C GLY A 46 -9.03 -8.00 10.77
N SER A 47 -8.04 -8.28 9.94
CA SER A 47 -6.62 -8.33 10.32
C SER A 47 -5.69 -7.97 9.15
N VAL A 48 -4.43 -7.65 9.48
CA VAL A 48 -3.36 -7.37 8.50
C VAL A 48 -3.13 -8.60 7.62
N GLU A 49 -3.18 -9.79 8.21
CA GLU A 49 -2.99 -11.07 7.53
C GLU A 49 -4.11 -11.34 6.52
N GLU A 50 -5.36 -11.06 6.87
CA GLU A 50 -6.50 -11.18 5.94
C GLU A 50 -6.40 -10.18 4.79
N ALA A 51 -6.04 -8.92 5.09
CA ALA A 51 -5.84 -7.89 4.08
C ALA A 51 -4.70 -8.26 3.12
N ARG A 52 -3.58 -8.79 3.63
CA ARG A 52 -2.45 -9.26 2.81
C ARG A 52 -2.84 -10.45 1.93
N LYS A 53 -3.67 -11.38 2.41
CA LYS A 53 -4.19 -12.50 1.61
C LYS A 53 -5.08 -12.04 0.45
N ALA A 54 -5.71 -10.86 0.56
CA ALA A 54 -6.50 -10.28 -0.53
C ALA A 54 -5.64 -9.78 -1.70
N TYR A 55 -4.32 -9.65 -1.54
CA TYR A 55 -3.41 -9.18 -2.59
C TYR A 55 -3.04 -10.34 -3.54
N ASN A 56 -4.07 -10.93 -4.14
CA ASN A 56 -3.96 -12.02 -5.11
C ASN A 56 -4.94 -11.76 -6.26
N PHE A 57 -4.44 -11.14 -7.34
CA PHE A 57 -5.27 -10.58 -8.41
C PHE A 57 -5.11 -11.40 -9.69
N ARG A 58 -6.22 -11.68 -10.40
CA ARG A 58 -6.18 -12.37 -11.71
C ARG A 58 -6.23 -11.39 -12.88
N ASN A 59 -6.68 -10.16 -12.64
CA ASN A 59 -6.83 -9.11 -13.63
C ASN A 59 -6.86 -7.73 -12.94
N LEU A 60 -6.95 -6.68 -13.75
CA LEU A 60 -7.02 -5.30 -13.26
C LEU A 60 -8.26 -5.05 -12.37
N GLN A 61 -9.41 -5.61 -12.71
CA GLN A 61 -10.64 -5.38 -11.94
C GLN A 61 -10.55 -6.01 -10.54
N ASP A 62 -10.02 -7.23 -10.42
CA ASP A 62 -9.78 -7.88 -9.12
C ASP A 62 -8.89 -7.00 -8.22
N PHE A 63 -7.86 -6.35 -8.80
CA PHE A 63 -7.02 -5.37 -8.09
C PHE A 63 -7.82 -4.13 -7.68
N LEU A 64 -8.55 -3.52 -8.62
CA LEU A 64 -9.33 -2.30 -8.37
C LEU A 64 -10.39 -2.52 -7.28
N ASP A 65 -11.00 -3.69 -7.23
CA ASP A 65 -11.99 -4.03 -6.19
C ASP A 65 -11.35 -4.00 -4.80
N VAL A 66 -10.14 -4.53 -4.63
CA VAL A 66 -9.42 -4.49 -3.34
C VAL A 66 -8.92 -3.08 -3.04
N TYR A 67 -8.37 -2.39 -4.04
CA TYR A 67 -7.89 -1.02 -3.94
C TYR A 67 -9.00 -0.07 -3.45
N TYR A 68 -10.17 -0.10 -4.10
CA TYR A 68 -11.28 0.78 -3.73
C TYR A 68 -11.88 0.45 -2.35
N GLU A 69 -11.84 -0.81 -1.91
CA GLU A 69 -12.21 -1.15 -0.54
C GLU A 69 -11.21 -0.58 0.48
N GLY A 70 -9.92 -0.59 0.17
CA GLY A 70 -8.87 -0.06 1.03
C GLY A 70 -8.97 1.45 1.25
N VAL A 71 -9.13 2.22 0.17
CA VAL A 71 -9.14 3.69 0.24
C VAL A 71 -10.34 4.29 0.97
N LYS A 72 -11.41 3.50 1.23
CA LYS A 72 -12.58 3.95 2.00
C LYS A 72 -12.23 4.43 3.42
N VAL A 73 -11.10 4.00 3.97
CA VAL A 73 -10.68 4.42 5.32
C VAL A 73 -10.17 5.86 5.36
N LEU A 74 -9.77 6.42 4.22
CA LEU A 74 -9.23 7.77 4.07
C LEU A 74 -10.39 8.78 4.03
N GLN A 75 -10.63 9.50 5.13
CA GLN A 75 -11.78 10.40 5.30
C GLN A 75 -11.38 11.82 5.71
N LYS A 76 -10.26 11.96 6.39
CA LYS A 76 -9.78 13.20 7.01
C LYS A 76 -8.44 13.59 6.39
N GLU A 77 -8.15 14.89 6.45
CA GLU A 77 -6.87 15.46 5.99
C GLU A 77 -5.65 14.70 6.52
N GLN A 78 -5.65 14.36 7.81
CA GLN A 78 -4.55 13.60 8.43
C GLN A 78 -4.33 12.22 7.79
N ASP A 79 -5.38 11.57 7.29
CA ASP A 79 -5.26 10.25 6.65
C ASP A 79 -4.47 10.34 5.34
N PHE A 80 -4.72 11.38 4.54
CA PHE A 80 -3.99 11.64 3.30
C PHE A 80 -2.57 12.13 3.57
N TYR A 81 -2.37 12.92 4.63
CA TYR A 81 -1.04 13.32 5.08
C TYR A 81 -0.19 12.10 5.43
N ASP A 82 -0.70 11.22 6.29
CA ASP A 82 0.02 10.03 6.75
C ASP A 82 0.35 9.10 5.59
N LEU A 83 -0.60 8.89 4.66
CA LEU A 83 -0.40 8.08 3.46
C LEU A 83 0.72 8.60 2.57
N THR A 84 0.85 9.92 2.45
CA THR A 84 1.83 10.54 1.55
C THR A 84 3.22 10.64 2.19
N TRP A 85 3.29 10.71 3.52
CA TRP A 85 4.53 10.93 4.26
C TRP A 85 5.32 9.66 4.58
N ALA A 86 4.62 8.54 4.78
CA ALA A 86 5.18 7.30 5.31
C ALA A 86 6.10 6.54 4.34
#